data_AF-A0AA90T8I0-F1
#
_entry.id   AF-A0AA90T8I0-F1
#
_cell.length_a   1.000
_cell.length_b   1.000
_cell.length_c   1.000
_cell.angle_alpha   90.00
_cell.angle_beta   90.00
_cell.angle_gamma   90.00
#
_symmetry.space_group_name_H-M   'P 1'
#
loop_
_entity.id
_entity.type
_entity.pdbx_description
1 polymer ?
#
loop_
_entity_poly.entity_id
_entity_poly.type
_entity_poly.pdbx_seq_one_letter_code
_entity_poly.pdbx_strand_id
1 'polypeptide(L)'
;MLFSLHAIRHLVLFATFVLMCFSADATDSVASVSLKQSRDLSGETLGLRYLRDTRQTLTIGELRKLPEGQFSVVRQRDVNQRFQRGDYWLKTSVHNASKASMTWVLRHPMPVTDYVDYWIFTNGALVTHATGGDRTLMSDR
;
A
#
# COMPACT_ATOMS: atom_id res chain seq x y z
N MET A 1 18.71 63.43 -24.73
CA MET A 1 18.00 62.17 -25.02
C MET A 1 18.75 60.95 -24.44
N LEU A 2 18.95 60.88 -23.11
CA LEU A 2 19.68 59.74 -22.47
C LEU A 2 18.86 58.96 -21.42
N PHE A 3 17.68 59.47 -21.02
CA PHE A 3 16.82 58.83 -20.01
C PHE A 3 15.99 57.64 -20.55
N SER A 4 15.89 57.47 -21.88
CA SER A 4 15.05 56.44 -22.50
C SER A 4 15.67 55.04 -22.47
N LEU A 5 16.99 54.90 -22.67
CA LEU A 5 17.63 53.58 -22.73
C LEU A 5 17.69 52.86 -21.37
N HIS A 6 17.83 53.59 -20.26
CA HIS A 6 17.87 53.00 -18.92
C HIS A 6 16.50 52.43 -18.53
N ALA A 7 15.42 53.17 -18.80
CA ALA A 7 14.06 52.72 -18.54
C ALA A 7 13.69 51.47 -19.36
N ILE A 8 14.10 51.42 -20.63
CA ILE A 8 13.90 50.26 -21.50
C ILE A 8 14.69 49.05 -20.98
N ARG A 9 15.93 49.24 -20.51
CA ARG A 9 16.73 48.14 -19.94
C ARG A 9 16.11 47.56 -18.67
N HIS A 10 15.58 48.41 -17.79
CA HIS A 10 14.89 47.95 -16.58
C HIS A 10 13.56 47.26 -16.90
N LEU A 11 12.82 47.74 -17.90
CA LEU A 11 11.59 47.09 -18.37
C LEU A 11 11.87 45.70 -18.96
N VAL A 12 12.93 45.56 -19.76
CA VAL A 12 13.33 44.26 -20.33
C VAL A 12 13.78 43.29 -19.24
N LEU A 13 14.58 43.75 -18.27
CA LEU A 13 15.01 42.92 -17.13
C LEU A 13 13.83 42.49 -16.25
N PHE A 14 12.88 43.40 -16.01
CA PHE A 14 11.67 43.08 -15.27
C PHE A 14 10.80 42.07 -16.03
N ALA A 15 10.63 42.27 -17.35
CA ALA A 15 9.88 41.33 -18.18
C ALA A 15 10.53 39.95 -18.25
N THR A 16 11.87 39.86 -18.31
CA THR A 16 12.59 38.57 -18.26
C THR A 16 12.51 37.90 -16.90
N PHE A 17 12.61 38.66 -15.80
CA PHE A 17 12.42 38.14 -14.45
C PHE A 17 11.02 37.57 -14.26
N VAL A 18 9.99 38.31 -14.71
CA VAL A 18 8.59 37.85 -14.67
C VAL A 18 8.41 36.59 -15.52
N LEU A 19 8.99 36.53 -16.73
CA LEU A 19 8.90 35.33 -17.59
C LEU A 19 9.54 34.09 -16.95
N MET A 20 10.65 34.24 -16.22
CA MET A 20 11.31 33.13 -15.53
C MET A 20 10.51 32.61 -14.32
N CYS A 21 9.70 33.45 -13.68
CA CYS A 21 8.84 33.04 -12.57
C CYS A 21 7.60 32.24 -12.99
N PHE A 22 7.22 32.25 -14.27
CA PHE A 22 6.01 31.57 -14.77
C PHE A 22 6.24 30.18 -15.37
N SER A 23 7.49 29.70 -15.48
CA SER A 23 7.79 28.34 -15.99
C SER A 23 7.71 27.23 -14.94
N ALA A 24 7.06 27.48 -13.80
CA ALA A 24 6.72 26.41 -12.88
C ALA A 24 5.49 25.68 -13.43
N ASP A 25 5.72 24.62 -14.21
CA ASP A 25 4.71 23.60 -14.53
C ASP A 25 4.29 22.90 -13.22
N ALA A 26 3.44 23.56 -12.45
CA ALA A 26 2.74 22.97 -11.32
C ALA A 26 1.48 22.30 -11.85
N THR A 27 1.61 21.15 -12.52
CA THR A 27 0.42 20.40 -12.95
C THR A 27 0.58 18.89 -13.00
N ASP A 28 1.24 18.29 -12.00
CA ASP A 28 0.86 16.94 -11.60
C ASP A 28 -0.31 17.04 -10.61
N SER A 29 -1.49 17.37 -11.13
CA SER A 29 -2.72 17.08 -10.39
C SER A 29 -2.81 15.57 -10.28
N VAL A 30 -2.51 15.02 -9.10
CA VAL A 30 -2.80 13.62 -8.79
C VAL A 30 -4.28 13.43 -9.04
N ALA A 31 -4.63 12.71 -10.11
CA ALA A 31 -6.01 12.40 -10.42
C ALA A 31 -6.60 11.73 -9.17
N SER A 32 -7.58 12.39 -8.54
CA SER A 32 -8.34 11.78 -7.46
C SER A 32 -9.15 10.67 -8.10
N VAL A 33 -8.58 9.47 -8.13
CA VAL A 33 -9.33 8.28 -8.53
C VAL A 33 -10.42 8.14 -7.48
N SER A 34 -11.64 8.52 -7.85
CA SER A 34 -12.82 8.33 -7.02
C SER A 34 -13.05 6.83 -6.86
N LEU A 35 -12.43 6.24 -5.83
CA LEU A 35 -12.64 4.86 -5.44
C LEU A 35 -14.06 4.73 -4.90
N LYS A 36 -14.97 4.24 -5.73
CA LYS A 36 -16.32 3.87 -5.28
C LYS A 36 -16.22 2.52 -4.56
N GLN A 37 -16.21 2.56 -3.23
CA GLN A 37 -16.19 1.36 -2.39
C GLN A 37 -17.48 0.56 -2.60
N SER A 38 -17.37 -0.65 -3.14
CA SER A 38 -18.51 -1.49 -3.48
C SER A 38 -18.97 -2.38 -2.33
N ARG A 39 -18.05 -2.82 -1.45
CA ARG A 39 -18.32 -3.58 -0.22
C ARG A 39 -17.05 -3.88 0.55
N ASP A 40 -17.17 -4.16 1.85
CA ASP A 40 -16.10 -4.78 2.64
C ASP A 40 -16.26 -6.31 2.65
N LEU A 41 -15.15 -7.01 2.40
CA LEU A 41 -15.02 -8.45 2.63
C LEU A 41 -14.20 -8.66 3.91
N SER A 42 -14.69 -9.50 4.82
CA SER A 42 -14.01 -9.77 6.08
C SER A 42 -14.13 -11.24 6.50
N GLY A 43 -13.18 -11.70 7.31
CA GLY A 43 -13.17 -13.02 7.92
C GLY A 43 -13.44 -14.16 6.93
N GLU A 44 -14.48 -14.94 7.21
CA GLU A 44 -14.87 -16.12 6.44
C GLU A 44 -15.35 -15.77 5.02
N THR A 45 -16.02 -14.63 4.81
CA THR A 45 -16.49 -14.21 3.48
C THR A 45 -15.33 -13.84 2.54
N LEU A 46 -14.22 -13.37 3.10
CA LEU A 46 -12.96 -13.18 2.38
C LEU A 46 -12.21 -14.51 2.14
N GLY A 47 -12.71 -15.62 2.69
CA GLY A 47 -11.98 -16.89 2.72
C GLY A 47 -10.65 -16.77 3.46
N LEU A 48 -10.56 -15.86 4.43
CA LEU A 48 -9.33 -15.60 5.16
C LEU A 48 -8.98 -16.82 6.04
N ARG A 49 -7.76 -17.29 5.90
CA ARG A 49 -7.22 -18.40 6.68
C ARG A 49 -5.95 -17.94 7.40
N TYR A 50 -5.62 -18.62 8.48
CA TYR A 50 -4.42 -18.34 9.25
C TYR A 50 -3.66 -19.61 9.64
N LEU A 51 -2.35 -19.46 9.79
CA LEU A 51 -1.46 -20.44 10.39
C LEU A 51 -0.61 -19.72 11.45
N ARG A 52 -0.50 -20.31 12.63
CA ARG A 52 0.38 -19.79 13.68
C ARG A 52 1.73 -20.48 13.62
N ASP A 53 2.79 -19.71 13.51
CA ASP A 53 4.17 -20.19 13.63
C ASP A 53 4.76 -19.72 14.96
N THR A 54 4.67 -20.58 15.97
CA THR A 54 5.21 -20.29 17.29
C THR A 54 6.73 -20.26 17.36
N ARG A 55 7.41 -20.85 16.35
CA ARG A 55 8.88 -20.94 16.29
C ARG A 55 9.51 -19.85 15.43
N GLN A 56 8.71 -19.12 14.64
CA GLN A 56 9.17 -18.03 13.76
C GLN A 56 10.25 -18.51 12.79
N THR A 57 9.98 -19.65 12.15
CA THR A 57 10.91 -20.35 11.25
C THR A 57 10.40 -20.44 9.82
N LEU A 58 9.08 -20.28 9.61
CA LEU A 58 8.49 -20.39 8.30
C LEU A 58 8.84 -19.18 7.45
N THR A 59 9.23 -19.47 6.21
CA THR A 59 9.45 -18.45 5.18
C THR A 59 8.26 -18.40 4.21
N ILE A 60 8.09 -17.28 3.51
CA ILE A 60 7.05 -17.14 2.47
C ILE A 60 7.17 -18.23 1.39
N GLY A 61 8.40 -18.66 1.06
CA GLY A 61 8.66 -19.72 0.09
C GLY A 61 8.15 -21.09 0.54
N GLU A 62 8.24 -21.39 1.83
CA GLU A 62 7.70 -22.62 2.42
C GLU A 62 6.18 -22.57 2.55
N LEU A 63 5.64 -21.46 3.04
CA LEU A 63 4.19 -21.26 3.19
C LEU A 63 3.42 -21.45 1.89
N ARG A 64 3.99 -21.00 0.77
CA ARG A 64 3.37 -21.19 -0.56
C ARG A 64 3.28 -22.64 -1.00
N LYS A 65 4.11 -23.52 -0.44
CA LYS A 65 4.13 -24.96 -0.74
C LYS A 65 3.25 -25.75 0.22
N LEU A 66 2.82 -25.16 1.33
CA LEU A 66 1.98 -25.84 2.31
C LEU A 66 0.58 -26.10 1.73
N PRO A 67 -0.02 -27.27 2.01
CA PRO A 67 -1.39 -27.54 1.62
C PRO A 67 -2.37 -26.67 2.41
N GLU A 68 -3.49 -26.30 1.80
CA GLU A 68 -4.53 -25.44 2.41
C GLU A 68 -5.05 -25.96 3.76
N GLY A 69 -5.02 -27.28 3.96
CA GLY A 69 -5.44 -27.93 5.20
C GLY A 69 -4.60 -27.58 6.44
N GLN A 70 -3.38 -27.05 6.26
CA GLN A 70 -2.55 -26.55 7.37
C GLN A 70 -3.05 -25.22 7.90
N PHE A 71 -3.80 -24.46 7.11
CA PHE A 71 -4.36 -23.18 7.52
C PHE A 71 -5.76 -23.38 8.10
N SER A 72 -6.02 -22.76 9.25
CA SER A 72 -7.33 -22.71 9.87
C SER A 72 -8.15 -21.56 9.29
N VAL A 73 -9.47 -21.73 9.14
CA VAL A 73 -10.36 -20.62 8.77
C VAL A 73 -10.38 -19.59 9.89
N VAL A 74 -10.22 -18.30 9.57
CA VAL A 74 -10.33 -17.21 10.56
C VAL A 74 -11.79 -17.02 10.95
N ARG A 75 -12.11 -17.23 12.21
CA ARG A 75 -13.42 -16.94 12.80
C ARG A 75 -13.32 -15.73 13.72
N GLN A 76 -14.45 -15.15 14.07
CA GLN A 76 -14.49 -13.95 14.91
C GLN A 76 -13.75 -14.11 16.26
N ARG A 77 -13.82 -15.30 16.87
CA ARG A 77 -13.08 -15.62 18.10
C ARG A 77 -11.56 -15.65 17.93
N ASP A 78 -11.06 -15.84 16.72
CA ASP A 78 -9.64 -16.00 16.43
C ASP A 78 -8.94 -14.64 16.22
N VAL A 79 -9.72 -13.54 16.14
CA VAL A 79 -9.23 -12.17 15.93
C VAL A 79 -8.53 -11.63 17.18
N ASN A 80 -8.80 -12.15 18.37
CA ASN A 80 -8.13 -11.74 19.61
C ASN A 80 -7.48 -12.94 20.30
N GLN A 81 -6.26 -13.27 19.87
CA GLN A 81 -5.52 -14.43 20.40
C GLN A 81 -4.73 -14.14 21.68
N ARG A 82 -4.94 -12.96 22.29
CA ARG A 82 -4.10 -12.39 23.36
C ARG A 82 -2.68 -12.12 22.85
N PHE A 83 -1.88 -11.38 23.61
CA PHE A 83 -0.49 -11.12 23.28
C PHE A 83 0.34 -12.40 23.47
N GLN A 84 0.58 -13.12 22.37
CA GLN A 84 1.43 -14.30 22.36
C GLN A 84 2.60 -14.09 21.41
N ARG A 85 3.75 -14.67 21.75
CA ARG A 85 4.90 -14.71 20.87
C ARG A 85 4.67 -15.67 19.70
N GLY A 86 5.19 -15.31 18.53
CA GLY A 86 5.12 -16.08 17.29
C GLY A 86 4.51 -15.27 16.15
N ASP A 87 4.62 -15.82 14.95
CA ASP A 87 4.12 -15.18 13.75
C ASP A 87 2.74 -15.71 13.40
N TYR A 88 1.89 -14.83 12.91
CA TYR A 88 0.57 -15.17 12.40
C TYR A 88 0.57 -14.96 10.89
N TRP A 89 0.54 -16.07 10.16
CA TRP A 89 0.50 -16.07 8.70
C TRP A 89 -0.95 -16.05 8.25
N LEU A 90 -1.38 -14.94 7.66
CA LEU A 90 -2.72 -14.80 7.08
C LEU A 90 -2.67 -14.99 5.57
N LYS A 91 -3.67 -15.68 5.01
CA LYS A 91 -3.77 -15.97 3.59
C LYS A 91 -5.21 -15.87 3.11
N THR A 92 -5.38 -15.26 1.95
CA THR A 92 -6.64 -15.20 1.20
C THR A 92 -6.31 -15.12 -0.31
N SER A 93 -7.29 -15.41 -1.14
CA SER A 93 -7.26 -15.16 -2.58
C SER A 93 -8.49 -14.34 -2.96
N VAL A 94 -8.29 -13.32 -3.77
CA VAL A 94 -9.38 -12.51 -4.34
C VAL A 94 -9.39 -12.71 -5.85
N HIS A 95 -10.59 -12.78 -6.43
CA HIS A 95 -10.78 -12.93 -7.87
C HIS A 95 -11.72 -11.83 -8.37
N ASN A 96 -11.27 -11.09 -9.38
CA ASN A 96 -12.13 -10.16 -10.09
C ASN A 96 -12.86 -10.91 -11.22
N ALA A 97 -14.12 -11.28 -10.98
CA ALA A 97 -14.97 -11.93 -11.98
C ALA A 97 -15.51 -10.96 -13.05
N SER A 98 -15.32 -9.65 -12.87
CA SER A 98 -15.79 -8.63 -13.80
C SER A 98 -14.74 -8.33 -14.88
N LYS A 99 -15.21 -7.84 -16.03
CA LYS A 99 -14.33 -7.26 -17.07
C LYS A 99 -13.83 -5.85 -16.71
N ALA A 100 -14.45 -5.20 -15.72
CA ALA A 100 -14.02 -3.90 -15.25
C ALA A 100 -12.78 -4.02 -14.34
N SER A 101 -11.86 -3.05 -14.44
CA SER A 101 -10.73 -2.96 -13.51
C SER A 101 -11.22 -2.76 -12.08
N MET A 102 -10.55 -3.40 -11.12
CA MET A 102 -10.89 -3.33 -9.71
C MET A 102 -9.62 -3.16 -8.88
N THR A 103 -9.65 -2.18 -7.97
CA THR A 103 -8.60 -1.96 -6.99
C THR A 103 -9.04 -2.57 -5.67
N TRP A 104 -8.19 -3.44 -5.11
CA TRP A 104 -8.39 -4.02 -3.80
C TRP A 104 -7.54 -3.28 -2.77
N VAL A 105 -8.12 -3.02 -1.60
CA VAL A 105 -7.42 -2.42 -0.47
C VAL A 105 -7.47 -3.41 0.68
N LEU A 106 -6.30 -3.90 1.10
CA LEU A 106 -6.20 -4.70 2.32
C LEU A 106 -6.14 -3.74 3.51
N ARG A 107 -7.10 -3.85 4.41
CA ARG A 107 -7.10 -3.11 5.67
C ARG A 107 -6.73 -4.04 6.82
N HIS A 108 -5.71 -3.66 7.57
CA HIS A 108 -5.28 -4.35 8.79
C HIS A 108 -5.64 -3.48 10.01
N PRO A 109 -6.79 -3.72 10.66
CA PRO A 109 -7.27 -2.87 11.74
C PRO A 109 -6.70 -3.24 13.13
N MET A 110 -5.77 -4.21 13.24
CA MET A 110 -5.29 -4.66 14.54
C MET A 110 -4.40 -3.58 15.18
N PRO A 111 -4.76 -3.06 16.36
CA PRO A 111 -3.90 -2.14 17.07
C PRO A 111 -2.69 -2.88 17.64
N VAL A 112 -1.53 -2.22 17.71
CA VAL A 112 -0.32 -2.72 18.36
C VAL A 112 0.27 -3.94 17.67
N THR A 113 0.67 -3.77 16.41
CA THR A 113 1.35 -4.83 15.64
C THR A 113 2.77 -4.38 15.33
N ASP A 114 3.73 -5.00 16.00
CA ASP A 114 5.15 -4.63 15.92
C ASP A 114 5.65 -4.65 14.46
N TYR A 115 5.36 -5.73 13.74
CA TYR A 115 5.79 -5.95 12.36
C TYR A 115 4.66 -6.57 11.54
N VAL A 116 4.51 -6.11 10.30
CA VAL A 116 3.59 -6.67 9.30
C VAL A 116 4.35 -6.76 7.99
N ASP A 117 4.38 -7.95 7.40
CA ASP A 117 4.84 -8.15 6.03
C ASP A 117 3.66 -8.57 5.15
N TYR A 118 3.61 -8.04 3.94
CA TYR A 118 2.58 -8.39 2.97
C TYR A 118 3.19 -8.78 1.64
N TRP A 119 2.74 -9.91 1.10
CA TRP A 119 3.11 -10.42 -0.21
C TRP A 119 1.87 -10.61 -1.06
N ILE A 120 1.87 -10.03 -2.27
CA ILE A 120 0.80 -10.22 -3.25
C ILE A 120 1.36 -11.03 -4.41
N PHE A 121 0.67 -12.13 -4.71
CA PHE A 121 0.98 -12.98 -5.84
C PHE A 121 -0.15 -12.94 -6.87
N THR A 122 0.21 -12.71 -8.13
CA THR A 122 -0.72 -12.76 -9.27
C THR A 122 -0.21 -13.82 -10.24
N ASN A 123 -1.06 -14.79 -10.59
CA ASN A 123 -0.69 -15.91 -11.47
C ASN A 123 0.61 -16.64 -11.03
N GLY A 124 0.82 -16.74 -9.72
CA GLY A 124 2.00 -17.39 -9.13
C GLY A 124 3.28 -16.54 -9.07
N ALA A 125 3.32 -15.37 -9.71
CA ALA A 125 4.43 -14.43 -9.62
C ALA A 125 4.25 -13.46 -8.46
N LEU A 126 5.33 -13.10 -7.76
CA LEU A 126 5.32 -12.04 -6.76
C LEU A 126 5.21 -10.69 -7.47
N VAL A 127 4.15 -9.94 -7.17
CA VAL A 127 3.92 -8.60 -7.75
C VAL A 127 4.14 -7.48 -6.76
N THR A 128 4.00 -7.76 -5.46
CA THR A 128 4.20 -6.77 -4.40
C THR A 128 4.74 -7.47 -3.16
N HIS A 129 5.76 -6.88 -2.56
CA HIS A 129 6.19 -7.17 -1.21
C HIS A 129 6.47 -5.84 -0.52
N ALA A 130 5.94 -5.66 0.68
CA ALA A 130 6.39 -4.57 1.54
C ALA A 130 6.12 -4.87 3.01
N THR A 131 6.68 -4.01 3.84
CA THR A 131 6.78 -4.19 5.29
C THR A 131 6.14 -3.00 6.00
N GLY A 132 5.73 -3.19 7.24
CA GLY A 132 4.98 -2.21 8.02
C GLY A 132 4.88 -2.62 9.48
N GLY A 133 4.02 -1.94 10.24
CA GLY A 133 3.90 -2.12 11.68
C GLY A 133 4.59 -1.04 12.50
N ASP A 134 4.39 -1.10 13.81
CA ASP A 134 4.74 -0.05 14.76
C ASP A 134 6.26 0.09 14.97
N ARG A 135 7.02 -0.99 14.72
CA ARG A 135 8.49 -1.01 14.84
C ARG A 135 9.21 -0.94 13.50
N THR A 136 8.49 -0.85 12.39
CA THR A 136 9.08 -0.73 11.06
C THR A 136 9.42 0.73 10.77
N LEU A 137 10.70 0.97 10.42
CA LEU A 137 11.21 2.30 10.15
C LEU A 137 10.52 2.92 8.93
N MET A 138 10.39 4.25 8.91
CA MET A 138 9.80 4.96 7.76
C MET A 138 10.55 4.71 6.45
N SER A 139 11.86 4.44 6.50
CA SER A 139 12.68 4.11 5.33
C SER A 139 12.34 2.75 4.70
N ASP A 140 11.72 1.86 5.48
CA ASP A 140 11.53 0.45 5.12
C ASP A 140 10.06 0.15 4.73
N ARG A 141 9.20 1.18 4.77
CA ARG A 141 7.76 1.12 4.45
C ARG A 141 7.46 1.38 2.98
#